data_AF-A0A8H3YMC8-F1
#
_entry.id   AF-A0A8H3YMC8-F1
#
_cell.length_a   1.000
_cell.length_b   1.000
_cell.length_c   1.000
_cell.angle_alpha   90.00
_cell.angle_beta   90.00
_cell.angle_gamma   90.00
#
_symmetry.space_group_name_H-M   'P 1'
#
loop_
_entity.id
_entity.type
_entity.pdbx_description
1 polymer ?
#
loop_
_entity_poly.entity_id
_entity_poly.type
_entity_poly.pdbx_seq_one_letter_code
_entity_poly.pdbx_strand_id
1 'polypeptide(L)'
;MEKIKDSKVAHFFGKVAVECEPGLTNTQLMLTNHDLKPVEPERRQWGAWNFTGLWIELTLLIQFEVETGMERFLAITKKKCPQKLINTDFNFKLSGTNTRDFVAFMLFWVGSLPAIWLPVHKVRHLFTVKAFIVPVAGVAFFVWAIAKAHGLGPIVHQPSTATGSDLRWAIIKGIMSSIANFAALIVNNPDFSRFARKPSDALWSQMLTIPIGFAFTSIIGIFVSSSSNVIYGKPIWNPLDLLDSFLNEGDLRTRFGVFIIAASFTLAQLGTNIAANSISAGTDMTALAPRFLTIRRGGYICATTGLLICPWNLLKGDNQFTTYLSAYSVFLSSIAGVIVCDYYFVRRGYIQVEDLYSGRRSGPYFFTHGIHWRAYAAYVSGILINIIGFLGACGWKVPEMAEHIYNFNFFGGFIVSALTYWTLCRVSPIPACANEWLEVETDGSKGGRAYDVENSSDTERD
;
A
#
# COMPACT_ATOMS: atom_id res chain seq x y z
N MET A 1 -22.81 38.85 1.80
CA MET A 1 -22.02 37.65 2.16
C MET A 1 -21.61 37.58 3.64
N GLU A 2 -22.02 38.52 4.51
CA GLU A 2 -21.70 38.48 5.95
C GLU A 2 -22.56 37.52 6.77
N LYS A 3 -23.83 37.28 6.40
CA LYS A 3 -24.76 36.43 7.19
C LYS A 3 -24.39 34.94 7.27
N ILE A 4 -23.39 34.46 6.53
CA ILE A 4 -22.95 33.05 6.56
C ILE A 4 -21.79 32.86 7.57
N LYS A 5 -21.02 33.91 7.89
CA LYS A 5 -19.88 33.80 8.82
C LYS A 5 -20.32 33.49 10.27
N ASP A 6 -21.50 33.93 10.68
CA ASP A 6 -22.04 33.74 12.04
C ASP A 6 -23.00 32.55 12.19
N SER A 7 -23.09 31.68 11.20
CA SER A 7 -23.89 30.47 11.30
C SER A 7 -23.24 29.45 12.25
N LYS A 8 -24.03 28.73 13.05
CA LYS A 8 -23.58 27.56 13.82
C LYS A 8 -22.79 26.55 12.96
N VAL A 9 -23.15 26.47 11.67
CA VAL A 9 -22.49 25.64 10.67
C VAL A 9 -21.08 26.16 10.36
N ALA A 10 -20.91 27.48 10.17
CA ALA A 10 -19.60 28.09 9.94
C ALA A 10 -18.68 27.95 11.16
N HIS A 11 -19.24 28.08 12.38
CA HIS A 11 -18.48 27.82 13.60
C HIS A 11 -18.05 26.35 13.71
N PHE A 12 -18.93 25.40 13.37
CA PHE A 12 -18.58 23.97 13.35
C PHE A 12 -17.46 23.68 12.34
N PHE A 13 -17.56 24.19 11.11
CA PHE A 13 -16.50 24.03 10.11
C PHE A 13 -15.19 24.72 10.51
N GLY A 14 -15.25 25.84 11.23
CA GLY A 14 -14.08 26.48 11.82
C GLY A 14 -13.40 25.61 12.88
N LYS A 15 -14.19 24.89 13.70
CA LYS A 15 -13.68 23.99 14.75
C LYS A 15 -13.05 22.71 14.19
N VAL A 16 -13.54 22.25 13.04
CA VAL A 16 -13.02 21.06 12.33
C VAL A 16 -11.88 21.43 11.38
N ALA A 17 -11.69 22.71 11.04
CA ALA A 17 -10.59 23.13 10.18
C ALA A 17 -9.21 22.79 10.77
N VAL A 18 -8.26 22.52 9.89
CA VAL A 18 -6.84 22.34 10.24
C VAL A 18 -6.22 23.72 10.47
N GLU A 19 -5.29 23.82 11.42
CA GLU A 19 -4.54 25.05 11.67
C GLU A 19 -3.78 25.46 10.39
N CYS A 20 -3.94 26.73 10.00
CA CYS A 20 -3.37 27.30 8.79
C CYS A 20 -2.85 28.72 9.08
N GLU A 21 -1.99 29.22 8.20
CA GLU A 21 -1.50 30.59 8.29
C GLU A 21 -2.67 31.60 8.24
N PRO A 22 -2.65 32.64 9.09
CA PRO A 22 -3.71 33.64 9.12
C PRO A 22 -3.75 34.43 7.81
N GLY A 23 -4.96 34.76 7.35
CA GLY A 23 -5.17 35.59 6.15
C GLY A 23 -5.42 34.83 4.83
N LEU A 24 -5.43 33.50 4.85
CA LEU A 24 -5.73 32.69 3.67
C LEU A 24 -7.25 32.70 3.34
N THR A 25 -7.56 32.82 2.06
CA THR A 25 -8.94 32.67 1.55
C THR A 25 -9.42 31.21 1.66
N ASN A 26 -10.74 30.98 1.62
CA ASN A 26 -11.30 29.62 1.64
C ASN A 26 -10.75 28.73 0.51
N THR A 27 -10.47 29.31 -0.67
CA THR A 27 -9.89 28.59 -1.80
C THR A 27 -8.43 28.22 -1.53
N GLN A 28 -7.65 29.14 -0.96
CA GLN A 28 -6.25 28.84 -0.58
C GLN A 28 -6.17 27.80 0.54
N LEU A 29 -7.08 27.84 1.51
CA LEU A 29 -7.18 26.83 2.57
C LEU A 29 -7.46 25.42 2.04
N MET A 30 -8.05 25.29 0.84
CA MET A 30 -8.27 24.01 0.16
C MET A 30 -7.08 23.57 -0.70
N LEU A 31 -5.94 24.27 -0.63
CA LEU A 31 -4.71 23.97 -1.35
C LEU A 31 -3.48 23.93 -0.42
N THR A 32 -3.64 24.29 0.84
CA THR A 32 -2.55 24.40 1.81
C THR A 32 -2.84 23.58 3.05
N ASN A 33 -1.91 22.71 3.44
CA ASN A 33 -1.90 21.99 4.71
C ASN A 33 -0.45 21.63 5.05
N HIS A 34 -0.07 21.64 6.34
CA HIS A 34 1.26 21.24 6.82
C HIS A 34 1.70 19.84 6.34
N ASP A 35 0.76 18.90 6.20
CA ASP A 35 1.02 17.54 5.73
C ASP A 35 1.02 17.42 4.20
N LEU A 36 0.53 18.45 3.51
CA LEU A 36 0.42 18.53 2.05
C LEU A 36 1.58 19.29 1.41
N LYS A 37 2.10 20.34 2.06
CA LYS A 37 3.21 21.16 1.56
C LYS A 37 4.47 20.30 1.31
N PRO A 38 5.37 20.72 0.39
CA PRO A 38 6.67 20.07 0.20
C PRO A 38 7.43 19.93 1.53
N VAL A 39 7.98 18.75 1.78
CA VAL A 39 8.62 18.44 3.06
C VAL A 39 9.89 19.28 3.24
N GLU A 40 9.95 20.00 4.35
CA GLU A 40 11.07 20.85 4.74
C GLU A 40 12.33 20.00 5.01
N PRO A 41 13.55 20.50 4.71
CA PRO A 41 14.80 19.74 4.90
C PRO A 41 14.98 19.15 6.31
N GLU A 42 14.53 19.87 7.35
CA GLU A 42 14.57 19.43 8.76
C GLU A 42 13.70 18.19 9.07
N ARG A 43 12.65 17.97 8.27
CA ARG A 43 11.75 16.81 8.38
C ARG A 43 12.17 15.64 7.48
N ARG A 44 13.09 15.88 6.53
CA ARG A 44 13.70 14.84 5.69
C ARG A 44 14.75 14.05 6.49
N GLN A 45 14.29 13.25 7.44
CA GLN A 45 15.16 12.55 8.39
C GLN A 45 15.40 11.08 8.06
N TRP A 46 14.83 10.57 6.97
CA TRP A 46 14.93 9.15 6.63
C TRP A 46 16.22 8.86 5.90
N GLY A 47 17.03 7.98 6.48
CA GLY A 47 18.20 7.39 5.84
C GLY A 47 17.94 6.02 5.23
N ALA A 48 18.94 5.46 4.55
CA ALA A 48 18.87 4.12 3.97
C ALA A 48 18.39 3.05 4.97
N TRP A 49 18.84 3.10 6.23
CA TRP A 49 18.41 2.16 7.28
C TRP A 49 16.92 2.27 7.64
N ASN A 50 16.33 3.46 7.53
CA ASN A 50 14.89 3.61 7.78
C ASN A 50 14.07 2.94 6.68
N PHE A 51 14.48 3.09 5.42
CA PHE A 51 13.87 2.40 4.29
C PHE A 51 14.10 0.89 4.38
N THR A 52 15.29 0.43 4.70
CA THR A 52 15.54 -1.01 4.91
C THR A 52 14.64 -1.57 6.01
N GLY A 53 14.50 -0.90 7.16
CA GLY A 53 13.58 -1.33 8.22
C GLY A 53 12.10 -1.32 7.81
N LEU A 54 11.68 -0.34 7.01
CA LEU A 54 10.33 -0.31 6.42
C LEU A 54 10.10 -1.53 5.53
N TRP A 55 11.00 -1.79 4.58
CA TRP A 55 10.80 -2.83 3.57
C TRP A 55 11.04 -4.25 4.08
N ILE A 56 11.94 -4.46 5.05
CA ILE A 56 12.07 -5.76 5.73
C ILE A 56 10.74 -6.18 6.32
N GLU A 57 10.01 -5.28 6.97
CA GLU A 57 8.70 -5.66 7.52
C GLU A 57 7.63 -5.80 6.46
N LEU A 58 7.49 -4.84 5.55
CA LEU A 58 6.47 -4.95 4.51
C LEU A 58 6.63 -6.27 3.74
N THR A 59 7.86 -6.65 3.37
CA THR A 59 8.12 -7.93 2.68
C THR A 59 7.85 -9.16 3.54
N LEU A 60 8.16 -9.11 4.84
CA LEU A 60 7.93 -10.23 5.76
C LEU A 60 6.45 -10.52 5.98
N LEU A 61 5.55 -9.55 5.76
CA LEU A 61 4.14 -9.70 6.07
C LEU A 61 3.23 -9.79 4.86
N ILE A 62 3.58 -9.16 3.75
CA ILE A 62 2.80 -9.20 2.49
C ILE A 62 2.61 -10.65 2.00
N GLN A 63 3.50 -11.58 2.37
CA GLN A 63 3.36 -13.00 2.04
C GLN A 63 2.59 -13.82 3.07
N PHE A 64 2.34 -13.27 4.26
CA PHE A 64 1.56 -13.90 5.34
C PHE A 64 0.17 -13.30 5.49
N GLU A 65 -0.37 -12.64 4.45
CA GLU A 65 -1.74 -12.12 4.47
C GLU A 65 -2.78 -13.25 4.64
N VAL A 66 -3.07 -13.56 5.89
CA VAL A 66 -4.42 -13.77 6.44
C VAL A 66 -4.43 -13.14 7.83
N GLU A 67 -5.55 -12.49 8.13
CA GLU A 67 -5.88 -11.82 9.38
C GLU A 67 -5.49 -12.59 10.66
N THR A 68 -5.29 -11.77 11.71
CA THR A 68 -5.44 -12.07 13.16
C THR A 68 -4.33 -12.80 13.94
N GLY A 69 -3.22 -12.07 14.17
CA GLY A 69 -2.28 -12.40 15.26
C GLY A 69 -2.84 -12.24 16.69
N MET A 70 -3.76 -11.28 16.91
CA MET A 70 -4.28 -10.95 18.27
C MET A 70 -5.28 -11.97 18.83
N GLU A 71 -5.88 -12.80 17.97
CA GLU A 71 -6.74 -13.95 18.32
C GLU A 71 -6.13 -14.89 19.35
N ARG A 72 -4.80 -14.99 19.31
CA ARG A 72 -4.06 -16.08 19.95
C ARG A 72 -3.33 -15.61 21.21
N PHE A 73 -3.10 -14.30 21.34
CA PHE A 73 -2.75 -13.66 22.61
C PHE A 73 -3.85 -13.85 23.68
N LEU A 74 -5.12 -13.71 23.26
CA LEU A 74 -6.28 -13.82 24.14
C LEU A 74 -6.68 -15.26 24.46
N ALA A 75 -6.44 -16.19 23.54
CA ALA A 75 -6.63 -17.63 23.78
C ALA A 75 -5.72 -18.18 24.88
N ILE A 76 -4.51 -17.60 25.00
CA ILE A 76 -3.47 -18.04 25.94
C ILE A 76 -3.62 -17.36 27.31
N THR A 77 -4.21 -16.17 27.36
CA THR A 77 -4.47 -15.42 28.61
C THR A 77 -5.81 -15.80 29.31
N LYS A 78 -6.70 -16.56 28.66
CA LYS A 78 -8.07 -16.86 29.13
C LYS A 78 -8.24 -18.05 30.09
N LYS A 79 -7.23 -18.45 30.88
CA LYS A 79 -7.47 -19.42 32.00
C LYS A 79 -7.68 -18.80 33.38
N LYS A 80 -7.92 -17.48 33.47
CA LYS A 80 -8.28 -16.77 34.72
C LYS A 80 -9.47 -15.79 34.64
N CYS A 81 -10.12 -15.64 33.49
CA CYS A 81 -11.32 -14.79 33.38
C CYS A 81 -12.58 -15.68 33.48
N PRO A 82 -13.58 -15.37 34.33
CA PRO A 82 -14.70 -16.25 34.59
C PRO A 82 -15.52 -16.54 33.32
N GLN A 83 -15.70 -17.83 33.05
CA GLN A 83 -16.39 -18.44 31.90
C GLN A 83 -17.84 -17.91 31.65
N LYS A 84 -18.42 -17.19 32.62
CA LYS A 84 -19.81 -16.70 32.58
C LYS A 84 -20.08 -15.58 31.57
N LEU A 85 -19.07 -14.90 31.02
CA LEU A 85 -19.28 -13.92 29.93
C LEU A 85 -19.18 -14.52 28.52
N ILE A 86 -18.70 -15.77 28.39
CA ILE A 86 -18.41 -16.41 27.09
C ILE A 86 -19.60 -17.26 26.59
N ASN A 87 -20.49 -17.69 27.48
CA ASN A 87 -21.67 -18.51 27.14
C ASN A 87 -22.93 -17.69 26.82
N THR A 88 -22.80 -16.40 26.53
CA THR A 88 -23.92 -15.66 25.93
C THR A 88 -23.86 -15.94 24.44
N ASP A 89 -24.71 -16.86 23.96
CA ASP A 89 -24.95 -17.11 22.54
C ASP A 89 -25.53 -15.85 21.88
N PHE A 90 -24.70 -14.82 21.71
CA PHE A 90 -24.95 -13.81 20.69
C PHE A 90 -24.70 -14.48 19.34
N ASN A 91 -25.74 -15.13 18.85
CA ASN A 91 -25.86 -15.61 17.48
C ASN A 91 -25.83 -14.40 16.53
N PHE A 92 -24.65 -13.79 16.36
CA PHE A 92 -24.40 -12.79 15.33
C PHE A 92 -24.27 -13.52 13.99
N LYS A 93 -25.40 -14.00 13.46
CA LYS A 93 -25.51 -14.57 12.10
C LYS A 93 -25.03 -13.61 10.98
N LEU A 94 -24.70 -12.37 11.30
CA LEU A 94 -24.10 -11.38 10.39
C LEU A 94 -22.57 -11.55 10.22
N SER A 95 -21.89 -12.11 11.22
CA SER A 95 -20.46 -12.33 11.22
C SER A 95 -20.17 -13.67 10.54
N GLY A 96 -19.38 -13.67 9.47
CA GLY A 96 -18.85 -14.90 8.86
C GLY A 96 -17.84 -15.65 9.72
N THR A 97 -17.65 -15.23 10.97
CA THR A 97 -16.66 -15.75 11.90
C THR A 97 -17.27 -16.04 13.28
N ASN A 98 -16.54 -16.76 14.13
CA ASN A 98 -16.97 -17.09 15.48
C ASN A 98 -16.77 -15.92 16.47
N THR A 99 -17.43 -15.97 17.63
CA THR A 99 -17.41 -14.90 18.64
C THR A 99 -16.01 -14.59 19.17
N ARG A 100 -15.15 -15.61 19.28
CA ARG A 100 -13.78 -15.44 19.79
C ARG A 100 -12.94 -14.60 18.83
N ASP A 101 -13.05 -14.90 17.54
CA ASP A 101 -12.26 -14.28 16.49
C ASP A 101 -12.71 -12.83 16.27
N PHE A 102 -14.03 -12.59 16.27
CA PHE A 102 -14.56 -11.23 16.18
C PHE A 102 -14.13 -10.34 17.36
N VAL A 103 -14.15 -10.85 18.60
CA VAL A 103 -13.70 -10.06 19.76
C VAL A 103 -12.21 -9.76 19.68
N ALA A 104 -11.39 -10.71 19.26
CA ALA A 104 -9.95 -10.49 19.12
C ALA A 104 -9.61 -9.51 17.99
N PHE A 105 -10.33 -9.59 16.87
CA PHE A 105 -10.27 -8.60 15.80
C PHE A 105 -10.60 -7.20 16.34
N MET A 106 -11.69 -7.04 17.09
CA MET A 106 -12.07 -5.74 17.67
C MET A 106 -11.02 -5.23 18.67
N LEU A 107 -10.43 -6.11 19.47
CA LEU A 107 -9.35 -5.73 20.40
C LEU A 107 -8.08 -5.30 19.68
N PHE A 108 -7.71 -5.99 18.59
CA PHE A 108 -6.61 -5.55 17.73
C PHE A 108 -6.91 -4.22 17.06
N TRP A 109 -8.11 -4.08 16.51
CA TRP A 109 -8.55 -2.87 15.83
C TRP A 109 -8.47 -1.68 16.79
N VAL A 110 -9.10 -1.77 17.97
CA VAL A 110 -9.03 -0.72 19.01
C VAL A 110 -7.59 -0.49 19.48
N GLY A 111 -6.81 -1.55 19.68
CA GLY A 111 -5.40 -1.45 20.09
C GLY A 111 -4.48 -0.82 19.05
N SER A 112 -4.84 -0.89 17.77
CA SER A 112 -4.09 -0.30 16.66
C SER A 112 -4.35 1.21 16.50
N LEU A 113 -5.52 1.68 16.91
CA LEU A 113 -5.95 3.07 16.74
C LEU A 113 -4.99 4.12 17.35
N PRO A 114 -4.42 3.93 18.56
CA PRO A 114 -3.47 4.90 19.12
C PRO A 114 -2.19 5.05 18.27
N ALA A 115 -1.76 3.97 17.60
CA ALA A 115 -0.54 3.98 16.81
C ALA A 115 -0.69 4.81 15.51
N ILE A 116 -1.93 4.95 14.98
CA ILE A 116 -2.25 5.81 13.83
C ILE A 116 -2.03 7.30 14.16
N TRP A 117 -2.18 7.70 15.42
CA TRP A 117 -1.98 9.10 15.84
C TRP A 117 -0.51 9.53 15.81
N LEU A 118 0.43 8.57 15.79
CA LEU A 118 1.85 8.89 15.83
C LEU A 118 2.28 9.55 14.51
N PRO A 119 2.99 10.70 14.56
CA PRO A 119 3.48 11.34 13.35
C PRO A 119 4.48 10.44 12.60
N VAL A 120 4.41 10.45 11.26
CA VAL A 120 5.19 9.57 10.36
C VAL A 120 6.69 9.53 10.68
N HIS A 121 7.29 10.66 11.05
CA HIS A 121 8.71 10.73 11.41
C HIS A 121 9.07 9.96 12.70
N LYS A 122 8.12 9.77 13.64
CA LYS A 122 8.33 8.96 14.86
C LYS A 122 8.03 7.48 14.64
N VAL A 123 7.14 7.16 13.69
CA VAL A 123 6.76 5.78 13.36
C VAL A 123 7.96 4.96 12.90
N ARG A 124 9.02 5.59 12.37
CA ARG A 124 10.30 4.92 12.03
C ARG A 124 10.88 4.05 13.15
N HIS A 125 10.64 4.39 14.43
CA HIS A 125 11.17 3.60 15.56
C HIS A 125 10.40 2.30 15.77
N LEU A 126 9.07 2.35 15.60
CA LEU A 126 8.26 1.13 15.50
C LEU A 126 8.82 0.26 14.38
N PHE A 127 9.26 0.90 13.29
CA PHE A 127 9.77 0.20 12.14
C PHE A 127 11.14 -0.45 12.34
N THR A 128 12.00 0.15 13.14
CA THR A 128 13.27 -0.45 13.52
C THR A 128 13.09 -1.63 14.47
N VAL A 129 12.24 -1.49 15.50
CA VAL A 129 12.04 -2.56 16.51
C VAL A 129 11.48 -3.83 15.86
N LYS A 130 10.46 -3.70 15.01
CA LYS A 130 9.84 -4.84 14.31
C LYS A 130 10.82 -5.53 13.35
N ALA A 131 11.72 -4.78 12.71
CA ALA A 131 12.70 -5.31 11.77
C ALA A 131 13.70 -6.28 12.42
N PHE A 132 13.81 -6.28 13.75
CA PHE A 132 14.56 -7.28 14.51
C PHE A 132 13.68 -8.42 15.02
N ILE A 133 12.50 -8.11 15.58
CA ILE A 133 11.64 -9.09 16.23
C ILE A 133 11.00 -10.06 15.23
N VAL A 134 10.44 -9.52 14.14
CA VAL A 134 9.61 -10.29 13.20
C VAL A 134 10.44 -11.32 12.41
N PRO A 135 11.61 -10.99 11.83
CA PRO A 135 12.40 -12.01 11.14
C PRO A 135 12.87 -13.12 12.08
N VAL A 136 13.22 -12.79 13.33
CA VAL A 136 13.60 -13.80 14.34
C VAL A 136 12.43 -14.75 14.63
N ALA A 137 11.21 -14.22 14.77
CA ALA A 137 10.02 -15.04 14.93
C ALA A 137 9.74 -15.92 13.70
N GLY A 138 9.91 -15.38 12.49
CA GLY A 138 9.77 -16.12 11.24
C GLY A 138 10.78 -17.28 11.12
N VAL A 139 12.04 -17.03 11.45
CA VAL A 139 13.09 -18.08 11.50
C VAL A 139 12.79 -19.11 12.59
N ALA A 140 12.37 -18.68 13.78
CA ALA A 140 12.01 -19.59 14.85
C ALA A 140 10.83 -20.50 14.44
N PHE A 141 9.82 -19.94 13.78
CA PHE A 141 8.69 -20.67 13.24
C PHE A 141 9.11 -21.68 12.17
N PHE A 142 9.97 -21.25 11.23
CA PHE A 142 10.55 -22.09 10.20
C PHE A 142 11.31 -23.29 10.77
N VAL A 143 12.24 -23.04 11.71
CA VAL A 143 13.04 -24.08 12.37
C VAL A 143 12.13 -25.05 13.13
N TRP A 144 11.09 -24.54 13.79
CA TRP A 144 10.13 -25.39 14.52
C TRP A 144 9.34 -26.30 13.57
N ALA A 145 8.83 -25.78 12.46
CA ALA A 145 8.09 -26.58 11.48
C ALA A 145 8.95 -27.72 10.90
N ILE A 146 10.20 -27.42 10.54
CA ILE A 146 11.15 -28.42 10.02
C ILE A 146 11.49 -29.48 11.07
N ALA A 147 11.75 -29.06 12.30
CA ALA A 147 12.07 -29.98 13.39
C ALA A 147 10.92 -30.97 13.64
N LYS A 148 9.66 -30.49 13.56
CA LYS A 148 8.47 -31.33 13.74
C LYS A 148 8.19 -32.23 12.52
N ALA A 149 8.54 -31.80 11.31
CA ALA A 149 8.45 -32.60 10.10
C ALA A 149 9.64 -33.56 9.90
N HIS A 150 10.65 -33.51 10.78
CA HIS A 150 11.91 -34.26 10.65
C HIS A 150 12.63 -34.02 9.31
N GLY A 151 12.50 -32.82 8.74
CA GLY A 151 13.11 -32.45 7.47
C GLY A 151 12.40 -31.29 6.77
N LEU A 152 12.86 -30.93 5.57
CA LEU A 152 12.32 -29.81 4.76
C LEU A 152 11.00 -30.15 4.03
N GLY A 153 10.48 -31.36 4.25
CA GLY A 153 9.32 -31.91 3.55
C GLY A 153 9.60 -32.27 2.08
N PRO A 154 8.56 -32.70 1.34
CA PRO A 154 8.70 -33.27 0.00
C PRO A 154 9.13 -32.25 -1.06
N ILE A 155 8.93 -30.95 -0.83
CA ILE A 155 9.15 -29.91 -1.85
C ILE A 155 10.58 -29.87 -2.40
N VAL A 156 11.58 -30.30 -1.63
CA VAL A 156 13.00 -30.33 -2.07
C VAL A 156 13.24 -31.34 -3.18
N HIS A 157 12.49 -32.44 -3.18
CA HIS A 157 12.68 -33.56 -4.11
C HIS A 157 11.50 -33.79 -5.04
N GLN A 158 10.44 -32.97 -4.93
CA GLN A 158 9.25 -33.09 -5.74
C GLN A 158 9.50 -32.48 -7.14
N PRO A 159 9.39 -33.28 -8.22
CA PRO A 159 9.51 -32.74 -9.58
C PRO A 159 8.30 -31.88 -9.94
N SER A 160 8.50 -30.91 -10.84
CA SER A 160 7.40 -30.12 -11.40
C SER A 160 6.39 -31.04 -12.09
N THR A 161 5.11 -30.86 -11.76
CA THR A 161 4.00 -31.56 -12.42
C THR A 161 3.56 -30.86 -13.72
N ALA A 162 3.79 -29.55 -13.83
CA ALA A 162 3.49 -28.76 -15.02
C ALA A 162 4.66 -28.80 -16.01
N THR A 163 4.35 -28.96 -17.31
CA THR A 163 5.33 -28.96 -18.40
C THR A 163 4.85 -28.13 -19.59
N GLY A 164 5.76 -27.76 -20.50
CA GLY A 164 5.41 -27.08 -21.76
C GLY A 164 4.77 -25.70 -21.58
N SER A 165 3.60 -25.49 -22.19
CA SER A 165 2.87 -24.21 -22.17
C SER A 165 2.37 -23.85 -20.77
N ASP A 166 1.86 -24.85 -20.04
CA ASP A 166 1.25 -24.64 -18.72
C ASP A 166 2.26 -24.14 -17.70
N LEU A 167 3.51 -24.66 -17.76
CA LEU A 167 4.60 -24.18 -16.93
C LEU A 167 4.94 -22.71 -17.24
N ARG A 168 4.98 -22.31 -18.52
CA ARG A 168 5.26 -20.92 -18.90
C ARG A 168 4.19 -19.96 -18.40
N TRP A 169 2.92 -20.33 -18.56
CA TRP A 169 1.80 -19.53 -18.04
C TRP A 169 1.76 -19.49 -16.52
N ALA A 170 2.13 -20.58 -15.83
CA ALA A 170 2.25 -20.58 -14.38
C ALA A 170 3.35 -19.62 -13.88
N ILE A 171 4.50 -19.57 -14.57
CA ILE A 171 5.58 -18.62 -14.25
C ILE A 171 5.09 -17.18 -14.43
N ILE A 172 4.44 -16.86 -15.56
CA ILE A 172 3.89 -15.53 -15.83
C ILE A 172 2.88 -15.12 -14.76
N LYS A 173 1.94 -16.00 -14.41
CA LYS A 173 0.94 -15.75 -13.36
C LYS A 173 1.61 -15.51 -12.00
N GLY A 174 2.66 -16.26 -11.65
CA GLY A 174 3.43 -16.06 -10.42
C GLY A 174 4.14 -14.70 -10.36
N ILE A 175 4.73 -14.26 -11.48
CA ILE A 175 5.34 -12.92 -11.58
C ILE A 175 4.26 -11.83 -11.44
N MET A 176 3.14 -11.96 -12.16
CA MET A 176 2.06 -10.97 -12.07
C MET A 176 1.44 -10.90 -10.67
N SER A 177 1.25 -12.04 -10.01
CA SER A 177 0.77 -12.09 -8.62
C SER A 177 1.73 -11.35 -7.68
N SER A 178 3.04 -11.50 -7.88
CA SER A 178 4.04 -10.80 -7.07
C SER A 178 4.01 -9.29 -7.29
N ILE A 179 3.86 -8.84 -8.54
CA ILE A 179 3.74 -7.40 -8.85
C ILE A 179 2.43 -6.82 -8.30
N ALA A 180 1.31 -7.54 -8.45
CA ALA A 180 0.01 -7.13 -7.94
C ALA A 180 0.04 -6.88 -6.43
N ASN A 181 0.72 -7.75 -5.66
CA ASN A 181 0.89 -7.60 -4.21
C ASN A 181 1.61 -6.30 -3.82
N PHE A 182 2.50 -5.78 -4.67
CA PHE A 182 3.24 -4.54 -4.40
C PHE A 182 2.67 -3.32 -5.14
N ALA A 183 1.69 -3.48 -6.02
CA ALA A 183 1.19 -2.41 -6.89
C ALA A 183 0.79 -1.15 -6.10
N ALA A 184 0.08 -1.32 -4.98
CA ALA A 184 -0.34 -0.21 -4.12
C ALA A 184 0.86 0.55 -3.55
N LEU A 185 1.83 -0.20 -3.02
CA LEU A 185 3.04 0.35 -2.41
C LEU A 185 3.96 1.00 -3.44
N ILE A 186 3.98 0.52 -4.68
CA ILE A 186 4.75 1.12 -5.77
C ILE A 186 4.22 2.53 -6.08
N VAL A 187 2.90 2.67 -6.23
CA VAL A 187 2.26 3.96 -6.56
C VAL A 187 2.36 4.93 -5.38
N ASN A 188 2.28 4.43 -4.15
CA ASN A 188 2.30 5.24 -2.93
C ASN A 188 3.70 5.40 -2.31
N ASN A 189 4.75 4.83 -2.91
CA ASN A 189 6.12 4.98 -2.43
C ASN A 189 6.56 6.46 -2.22
N PRO A 190 6.10 7.44 -3.04
CA PRO A 190 6.35 8.86 -2.80
C PRO A 190 5.93 9.36 -1.41
N ASP A 191 4.97 8.73 -0.74
CA ASP A 191 4.54 9.08 0.62
C ASP A 191 5.68 8.96 1.63
N PHE A 192 6.58 8.00 1.40
CA PHE A 192 7.76 7.73 2.23
C PHE A 192 9.01 8.39 1.67
N SER A 193 9.23 8.29 0.36
CA SER A 193 10.47 8.77 -0.26
C SER A 193 10.63 10.29 -0.16
N ARG A 194 9.53 11.06 -0.05
CA ARG A 194 9.58 12.51 0.22
C ARG A 194 10.24 12.88 1.56
N PHE A 195 10.36 11.94 2.50
CA PHE A 195 11.06 12.13 3.78
C PHE A 195 12.54 11.71 3.73
N ALA A 196 13.04 11.22 2.59
CA ALA A 196 14.44 10.82 2.41
C ALA A 196 15.38 12.02 2.50
N ARG A 197 16.53 11.84 3.15
CA ARG A 197 17.61 12.84 3.18
C ARG A 197 18.22 13.07 1.80
N LYS A 198 18.32 12.00 1.00
CA LYS A 198 18.91 12.00 -0.35
C LYS A 198 18.15 10.98 -1.22
N PRO A 199 18.02 11.21 -2.54
CA PRO A 199 17.35 10.25 -3.43
C PRO A 199 17.98 8.84 -3.40
N SER A 200 19.31 8.76 -3.26
CA SER A 200 20.05 7.50 -3.16
C SER A 200 19.71 6.68 -1.91
N ASP A 201 19.33 7.33 -0.80
CA ASP A 201 18.91 6.64 0.43
C ASP A 201 17.62 5.85 0.19
N ALA A 202 16.71 6.34 -0.65
CA ALA A 202 15.48 5.65 -1.03
C ALA A 202 15.73 4.60 -2.13
N LEU A 203 16.48 4.93 -3.18
CA LEU A 203 16.65 4.04 -4.34
C LEU A 203 17.37 2.73 -3.99
N TRP A 204 18.58 2.82 -3.43
CA TRP A 204 19.45 1.65 -3.25
C TRP A 204 18.96 0.73 -2.13
N SER A 205 18.44 1.31 -1.05
CA SER A 205 17.87 0.54 0.06
C SER A 205 16.70 -0.31 -0.40
N GLN A 206 15.80 0.24 -1.22
CA GLN A 206 14.63 -0.46 -1.74
C GLN A 206 15.00 -1.54 -2.74
N MET A 207 15.88 -1.22 -3.68
CA MET A 207 16.30 -2.14 -4.74
C MET A 207 16.96 -3.41 -4.20
N LEU A 208 17.64 -3.33 -3.06
CA LEU A 208 18.25 -4.48 -2.40
C LEU A 208 17.31 -5.15 -1.40
N THR A 209 16.64 -4.37 -0.55
CA THR A 209 15.87 -4.92 0.57
C THR A 209 14.62 -5.65 0.08
N ILE A 210 13.93 -5.13 -0.95
CA ILE A 210 12.66 -5.72 -1.40
C ILE A 210 12.89 -7.13 -1.99
N PRO A 211 13.78 -7.34 -2.98
CA PRO A 211 14.00 -8.68 -3.54
C PRO A 211 14.55 -9.68 -2.51
N ILE A 212 15.50 -9.24 -1.67
CA ILE A 212 16.12 -10.11 -0.66
C ILE A 212 15.09 -10.50 0.41
N GLY A 213 14.35 -9.52 0.95
CA GLY A 213 13.32 -9.75 1.95
C GLY A 213 12.19 -10.65 1.44
N PHE A 214 11.76 -10.42 0.19
CA PHE A 214 10.72 -11.23 -0.44
C PHE A 214 11.18 -12.68 -0.71
N ALA A 215 12.41 -12.85 -1.22
CA ALA A 215 12.99 -14.17 -1.44
C ALA A 215 13.11 -14.96 -0.12
N PHE A 216 13.61 -14.30 0.94
CA PHE A 216 13.76 -14.90 2.26
C PHE A 216 12.41 -15.35 2.85
N THR A 217 11.41 -14.48 2.80
CA THR A 217 10.07 -14.76 3.33
C THR A 217 9.37 -15.87 2.54
N SER A 218 9.49 -15.85 1.20
CA SER A 218 8.92 -16.87 0.32
C SER A 218 9.52 -18.24 0.60
N ILE A 219 10.83 -18.33 0.83
CA ILE A 219 11.51 -19.57 1.21
C ILE A 219 10.93 -20.15 2.50
N ILE A 220 10.74 -19.30 3.52
CA ILE A 220 10.11 -19.72 4.79
C ILE A 220 8.71 -20.27 4.53
N GLY A 221 7.86 -19.52 3.82
CA GLY A 221 6.48 -19.93 3.53
C GLY A 221 6.39 -21.27 2.78
N ILE A 222 7.20 -21.45 1.73
CA ILE A 222 7.23 -22.67 0.91
C ILE A 222 7.61 -23.90 1.75
N PHE A 223 8.68 -23.79 2.54
CA PHE A 223 9.15 -24.91 3.34
C PHE A 223 8.27 -25.20 4.55
N VAL A 224 7.70 -24.18 5.18
CA VAL A 224 6.73 -24.37 6.27
C VAL A 224 5.48 -25.09 5.75
N SER A 225 4.95 -24.66 4.59
CA SER A 225 3.82 -25.33 3.93
C SER A 225 4.17 -26.78 3.54
N SER A 226 5.35 -27.01 2.95
CA SER A 226 5.87 -28.35 2.66
C SER A 226 5.95 -29.23 3.91
N SER A 227 6.50 -28.69 5.01
CA SER A 227 6.64 -29.39 6.29
C SER A 227 5.27 -29.74 6.88
N SER A 228 4.28 -28.86 6.77
CA SER A 228 2.92 -29.12 7.24
C SER A 228 2.25 -30.30 6.53
N ASN A 229 2.59 -30.55 5.26
CA ASN A 229 2.10 -31.73 4.53
C ASN A 229 2.64 -33.04 5.13
N VAL A 230 3.87 -33.04 5.63
CA VAL A 230 4.44 -34.21 6.34
C VAL A 230 3.78 -34.40 7.70
N ILE A 231 3.53 -33.30 8.42
CA ILE A 231 2.98 -33.34 9.78
C ILE A 231 1.49 -33.72 9.78
N TYR A 232 0.71 -33.14 8.86
CA TYR A 232 -0.76 -33.17 8.85
C TYR A 232 -1.39 -33.84 7.64
N GLY A 233 -0.58 -34.29 6.67
CA GLY A 233 -1.08 -34.90 5.42
C GLY A 233 -1.72 -33.91 4.44
N LYS A 234 -1.65 -32.60 4.70
CA LYS A 234 -2.10 -31.54 3.80
C LYS A 234 -1.18 -30.32 3.87
N PRO A 235 -0.88 -29.65 2.74
CA PRO A 235 -0.12 -28.40 2.76
C PRO A 235 -1.00 -27.26 3.30
N ILE A 236 -0.55 -26.67 4.41
CA ILE A 236 -1.15 -25.51 5.05
C ILE A 236 -0.31 -24.29 4.67
N TRP A 237 -0.88 -23.44 3.83
CA TRP A 237 -0.23 -22.22 3.34
C TRP A 237 -0.35 -21.06 4.34
N ASN A 238 -1.42 -21.02 5.13
CA ASN A 238 -1.65 -19.99 6.13
C ASN A 238 -0.85 -20.31 7.41
N PRO A 239 0.12 -19.47 7.81
CA PRO A 239 0.94 -19.72 9.00
C PRO A 239 0.13 -19.77 10.30
N LEU A 240 -1.00 -19.05 10.36
CA LEU A 240 -1.87 -19.02 11.53
C LEU A 240 -2.61 -20.35 11.67
N ASP A 241 -3.10 -20.94 10.58
CA ASP A 241 -3.75 -22.26 10.62
C ASP A 241 -2.76 -23.35 11.07
N LEU A 242 -1.50 -23.24 10.67
CA LEU A 242 -0.45 -24.15 11.13
C LEU A 242 -0.15 -23.98 12.63
N LEU A 243 -0.05 -22.73 13.11
CA LEU A 243 0.09 -22.45 14.54
C LEU A 243 -1.13 -22.92 15.36
N ASP A 244 -2.32 -22.96 14.77
CA ASP A 244 -3.52 -23.48 15.45
C ASP A 244 -3.43 -25.00 15.60
N SER A 245 -2.99 -25.66 14.53
CA SER A 245 -2.72 -27.10 14.55
C SER A 245 -1.67 -27.45 15.62
N PHE A 246 -0.66 -26.60 15.82
CA PHE A 246 0.31 -26.76 16.92
C PHE A 246 -0.31 -26.55 18.31
N LEU A 247 -1.25 -25.61 18.47
CA LEU A 247 -1.95 -25.36 19.74
C LEU A 247 -2.85 -26.53 20.17
N ASN A 248 -3.51 -27.17 19.20
CA ASN A 248 -4.45 -28.26 19.46
C ASN A 248 -3.75 -29.55 19.92
N GLU A 249 -2.50 -29.75 19.51
CA GLU A 249 -1.67 -30.91 19.89
C GLU A 249 -0.70 -30.62 21.04
N GLY A 250 -0.55 -29.35 21.41
CA GLY A 250 0.58 -28.86 22.17
C GLY A 250 0.40 -28.80 23.68
N ASP A 251 1.44 -29.21 24.40
CA ASP A 251 1.55 -29.00 25.85
C ASP A 251 1.84 -27.51 26.20
N LEU A 252 1.94 -27.16 27.48
CA LEU A 252 2.12 -25.78 27.96
C LEU A 252 3.29 -25.04 27.25
N ARG A 253 4.37 -25.76 26.93
CA ARG A 253 5.54 -25.22 26.22
C ARG A 253 5.21 -24.80 24.79
N THR A 254 4.47 -25.63 24.06
CA THR A 254 3.99 -25.33 22.70
C THR A 254 3.09 -24.12 22.72
N ARG A 255 2.19 -24.03 23.70
CA ARG A 255 1.32 -22.84 23.87
C ARG A 255 2.13 -21.57 24.06
N PHE A 256 3.16 -21.60 24.91
CA PHE A 256 4.05 -20.44 25.07
C PHE A 256 4.82 -20.09 23.79
N GLY A 257 5.33 -21.08 23.05
CA GLY A 257 5.99 -20.84 21.76
C GLY A 257 5.06 -20.18 20.75
N VAL A 258 3.84 -20.69 20.60
CA VAL A 258 2.82 -20.11 19.72
C VAL A 258 2.46 -18.69 20.15
N PHE A 259 2.36 -18.41 21.46
CA PHE A 259 2.12 -17.06 21.97
C PHE A 259 3.16 -16.06 21.46
N ILE A 260 4.45 -16.39 21.59
CA ILE A 260 5.55 -15.49 21.21
C ILE A 260 5.57 -15.22 19.71
N ILE A 261 5.35 -16.26 18.89
CA ILE A 261 5.29 -16.12 17.43
C ILE A 261 4.05 -15.30 17.03
N ALA A 262 2.88 -15.62 17.56
CA ALA A 262 1.64 -14.90 17.25
C ALA A 262 1.69 -13.43 17.70
N ALA A 263 2.29 -13.14 18.86
CA ALA A 263 2.51 -11.76 19.32
C ALA A 263 3.44 -11.00 18.37
N SER A 264 4.49 -11.66 17.86
CA SER A 264 5.40 -11.06 16.87
C SER A 264 4.70 -10.78 15.54
N PHE A 265 3.85 -11.69 15.06
CA PHE A 265 3.03 -11.46 13.86
C PHE A 265 1.96 -10.38 14.07
N THR A 266 1.42 -10.25 15.29
CA THR A 266 0.52 -9.15 15.64
C THR A 266 1.22 -7.80 15.57
N LEU A 267 2.45 -7.72 16.10
CA LEU A 267 3.29 -6.52 16.01
C LEU A 267 3.61 -6.19 14.55
N ALA A 268 3.91 -7.21 13.75
CA ALA A 268 4.09 -7.05 12.32
C ALA A 268 2.83 -6.43 11.68
N GLN A 269 1.64 -6.99 11.96
CA GLN A 269 0.39 -6.57 11.32
C GLN A 269 0.05 -5.12 11.64
N LEU A 270 0.31 -4.71 12.88
CA LEU A 270 0.16 -3.34 13.32
C LEU A 270 1.03 -2.39 12.48
N GLY A 271 2.30 -2.74 12.29
CA GLY A 271 3.23 -1.91 11.52
C GLY A 271 2.82 -1.78 10.04
N THR A 272 2.45 -2.89 9.40
CA THR A 272 2.02 -2.92 8.00
C THR A 272 0.73 -2.12 7.79
N ASN A 273 -0.25 -2.26 8.69
CA ASN A 273 -1.50 -1.48 8.62
C ASN A 273 -1.27 0.04 8.75
N ILE A 274 -0.25 0.45 9.52
CA ILE A 274 0.10 1.87 9.63
C ILE A 274 0.81 2.32 8.36
N ALA A 275 1.85 1.59 7.95
CA ALA A 275 2.68 1.93 6.79
C ALA A 275 1.87 1.88 5.48
N ALA A 276 1.44 0.69 5.08
CA ALA A 276 0.86 0.45 3.77
C ALA A 276 -0.53 1.07 3.58
N ASN A 277 -1.32 1.13 4.67
CA ASN A 277 -2.74 1.49 4.56
C ASN A 277 -3.02 2.89 5.14
N SER A 278 -2.73 3.09 6.43
CA SER A 278 -3.19 4.29 7.14
C SER A 278 -2.47 5.57 6.70
N ILE A 279 -1.14 5.50 6.49
CA ILE A 279 -0.34 6.67 6.07
C ILE A 279 -0.68 7.07 4.62
N SER A 280 -0.80 6.10 3.72
CA SER A 280 -1.13 6.38 2.31
C SER A 280 -2.53 6.92 2.16
N ALA A 281 -3.54 6.27 2.75
CA ALA A 281 -4.90 6.79 2.77
C ALA A 281 -4.98 8.18 3.44
N GLY A 282 -4.19 8.41 4.49
CA GLY A 282 -4.06 9.70 5.14
C GLY A 282 -3.49 10.79 4.23
N THR A 283 -2.49 10.45 3.41
CA THR A 283 -1.86 11.37 2.47
C THR A 283 -2.82 11.73 1.34
N ASP A 284 -3.50 10.75 0.75
CA ASP A 284 -4.52 10.97 -0.28
C ASP A 284 -5.68 11.83 0.22
N MET A 285 -6.19 11.56 1.42
CA MET A 285 -7.26 12.34 2.02
C MET A 285 -6.85 13.78 2.33
N THR A 286 -5.58 13.98 2.72
CA THR A 286 -5.03 15.32 2.93
C THR A 286 -4.98 16.09 1.61
N ALA A 287 -4.71 15.44 0.48
CA ALA A 287 -4.80 16.08 -0.84
C ALA A 287 -6.25 16.35 -1.27
N LEU A 288 -7.19 15.47 -0.93
CA LEU A 288 -8.61 15.59 -1.30
C LEU A 288 -9.33 16.74 -0.59
N ALA A 289 -9.10 16.92 0.70
CA ALA A 289 -9.73 17.97 1.50
C ALA A 289 -8.74 18.61 2.50
N PRO A 290 -7.76 19.39 2.00
CA PRO A 290 -6.62 19.86 2.80
C PRO A 290 -7.03 20.70 4.02
N ARG A 291 -8.14 21.44 3.89
CA ARG A 291 -8.67 22.28 4.98
C ARG A 291 -9.14 21.48 6.19
N PHE A 292 -9.58 20.24 6.01
CA PHE A 292 -10.28 19.48 7.06
C PHE A 292 -9.53 18.22 7.48
N LEU A 293 -8.71 17.66 6.58
CA LEU A 293 -8.05 16.38 6.78
C LEU A 293 -6.54 16.56 6.90
N THR A 294 -5.96 15.89 7.88
CA THR A 294 -4.51 15.68 8.05
C THR A 294 -4.21 14.21 7.86
N ILE A 295 -2.94 13.81 7.73
CA ILE A 295 -2.58 12.39 7.55
C ILE A 295 -3.15 11.56 8.70
N ARG A 296 -3.11 12.10 9.93
CA ARG A 296 -3.68 11.45 11.12
C ARG A 296 -5.19 11.27 11.00
N ARG A 297 -5.92 12.35 10.69
CA ARG A 297 -7.38 12.31 10.57
C ARG A 297 -7.81 11.38 9.44
N GLY A 298 -7.12 11.41 8.30
CA GLY A 298 -7.38 10.51 7.18
C GLY A 298 -7.09 9.04 7.53
N GLY A 299 -6.07 8.76 8.33
CA GLY A 299 -5.80 7.41 8.85
C GLY A 299 -6.96 6.83 9.67
N TYR A 300 -7.64 7.65 10.51
CA TYR A 300 -8.84 7.19 11.23
C TYR A 300 -10.05 6.97 10.32
N ILE A 301 -10.21 7.79 9.29
CA ILE A 301 -11.27 7.58 8.30
C ILE A 301 -10.99 6.26 7.57
N CYS A 302 -9.75 5.99 7.18
CA CYS A 302 -9.35 4.71 6.58
C CYS A 302 -9.68 3.52 7.51
N ALA A 303 -9.27 3.59 8.78
CA ALA A 303 -9.55 2.52 9.75
C ALA A 303 -11.05 2.28 9.99
N THR A 304 -11.84 3.35 9.97
CA THR A 304 -13.30 3.28 10.13
C THR A 304 -13.98 2.72 8.89
N THR A 305 -13.62 3.21 7.70
CA THR A 305 -14.14 2.70 6.43
C THR A 305 -13.79 1.22 6.25
N GLY A 306 -12.55 0.82 6.60
CA GLY A 306 -12.14 -0.58 6.60
C GLY A 306 -13.05 -1.47 7.47
N LEU A 307 -13.45 -0.99 8.65
CA LEU A 307 -14.38 -1.70 9.52
C LEU A 307 -15.80 -1.78 8.91
N LEU A 308 -16.28 -0.68 8.31
CA LEU A 308 -17.62 -0.59 7.71
C LEU A 308 -17.79 -1.49 6.48
N ILE A 309 -16.70 -1.77 5.74
CA ILE A 309 -16.70 -2.71 4.61
C ILE A 309 -16.98 -4.15 5.06
N CYS A 310 -16.92 -4.44 6.38
CA CYS A 310 -17.14 -5.77 6.94
C CYS A 310 -16.18 -6.81 6.34
N PRO A 311 -14.86 -6.66 6.57
CA PRO A 311 -13.81 -7.42 5.87
C PRO A 311 -13.93 -8.93 6.08
N TRP A 312 -14.52 -9.38 7.20
CA TRP A 312 -14.82 -10.78 7.48
C TRP A 312 -15.76 -11.45 6.45
N ASN A 313 -16.46 -10.69 5.60
CA ASN A 313 -17.22 -11.25 4.49
C ASN A 313 -16.33 -11.67 3.31
N LEU A 314 -15.15 -11.06 3.15
CA LEU A 314 -14.18 -11.43 2.11
C LEU A 314 -13.52 -12.78 2.39
N LEU A 315 -13.53 -13.22 3.66
CA LEU A 315 -12.99 -14.51 4.11
C LEU A 315 -13.95 -15.69 3.91
N LYS A 316 -15.20 -15.46 3.48
CA LYS A 316 -16.22 -16.53 3.36
C LYS A 316 -15.97 -17.50 2.19
N GLY A 317 -14.99 -17.27 1.32
CA GLY A 317 -14.69 -18.17 0.21
C GLY A 317 -13.26 -18.05 -0.33
N ASP A 318 -12.68 -19.19 -0.67
CA ASP A 318 -11.25 -19.36 -0.99
C ASP A 318 -10.78 -18.61 -2.25
N ASN A 319 -11.69 -18.28 -3.18
CA ASN A 319 -11.35 -17.66 -4.48
C ASN A 319 -11.65 -16.15 -4.59
N GLN A 320 -12.31 -15.55 -3.61
CA GLN A 320 -12.73 -14.13 -3.72
C GLN A 320 -11.55 -13.17 -3.54
N PHE A 321 -10.58 -13.53 -2.70
CA PHE A 321 -9.45 -12.66 -2.35
C PHE A 321 -8.43 -12.51 -3.51
N THR A 322 -8.01 -13.62 -4.12
CA THR A 322 -7.07 -13.57 -5.28
C THR A 322 -7.68 -12.86 -6.48
N THR A 323 -8.99 -13.05 -6.71
CA THR A 323 -9.74 -12.35 -7.75
C THR A 323 -9.79 -10.84 -7.47
N TYR A 324 -9.98 -10.45 -6.20
CA TYR A 324 -9.94 -9.06 -5.76
C TYR A 324 -8.55 -8.41 -5.97
N LEU A 325 -7.47 -9.06 -5.56
CA LEU A 325 -6.10 -8.55 -5.76
C LEU A 325 -5.77 -8.38 -7.25
N SER A 326 -6.19 -9.35 -8.07
CA SER A 326 -5.98 -9.29 -9.52
C SER A 326 -6.82 -8.17 -10.17
N ALA A 327 -8.03 -7.90 -9.68
CA ALA A 327 -8.83 -6.75 -10.09
C ALA A 327 -8.14 -5.43 -9.75
N TYR A 328 -7.58 -5.33 -8.55
CA TYR A 328 -6.96 -4.12 -8.04
C TYR A 328 -5.71 -3.71 -8.86
N SER A 329 -4.92 -4.70 -9.28
CA SER A 329 -3.76 -4.51 -10.18
C SER A 329 -4.13 -3.81 -11.50
N VAL A 330 -5.31 -4.10 -12.07
CA VAL A 330 -5.77 -3.49 -13.34
C VAL A 330 -5.90 -1.97 -13.23
N PHE A 331 -6.49 -1.50 -12.13
CA PHE A 331 -6.69 -0.07 -11.89
C PHE A 331 -5.36 0.62 -11.57
N LEU A 332 -4.58 0.06 -10.63
CA LEU A 332 -3.34 0.68 -10.19
C LEU A 332 -2.27 0.75 -11.28
N SER A 333 -2.13 -0.30 -12.09
CA SER A 333 -1.17 -0.31 -13.20
C SER A 333 -1.47 0.79 -14.23
N SER A 334 -2.76 1.02 -14.51
CA SER A 334 -3.20 2.06 -15.43
C SER A 334 -2.87 3.46 -14.91
N ILE A 335 -3.04 3.70 -13.60
CA ILE A 335 -2.61 4.96 -12.94
C ILE A 335 -1.10 5.13 -13.03
N ALA A 336 -0.35 4.09 -12.66
CA ALA A 336 1.11 4.10 -12.69
C ALA A 336 1.65 4.43 -14.08
N GLY A 337 1.06 3.87 -15.14
CA GLY A 337 1.44 4.14 -16.52
C GLY A 337 1.29 5.61 -16.91
N VAL A 338 0.19 6.27 -16.50
CA VAL A 338 -0.03 7.69 -16.77
C VAL A 338 0.97 8.56 -16.00
N ILE A 339 1.19 8.29 -14.71
CA ILE A 339 2.10 9.07 -13.86
C ILE A 339 3.54 8.97 -14.36
N VAL A 340 4.01 7.75 -14.63
CA VAL A 340 5.37 7.52 -15.14
C VAL A 340 5.54 8.16 -16.52
N CYS A 341 4.54 8.05 -17.38
CA CYS A 341 4.58 8.67 -18.70
C CYS A 341 4.64 10.21 -18.62
N ASP A 342 3.84 10.82 -17.75
CA ASP A 342 3.83 12.26 -17.56
C ASP A 342 5.19 12.78 -17.10
N TYR A 343 5.77 12.16 -16.08
CA TYR A 343 7.04 12.60 -15.52
C TYR A 343 8.22 12.38 -16.48
N TYR A 344 8.41 11.15 -16.97
CA TYR A 344 9.62 10.80 -17.70
C TYR A 344 9.58 11.19 -19.19
N PHE A 345 8.43 11.03 -19.85
CA PHE A 345 8.36 11.15 -21.32
C PHE A 345 7.75 12.46 -21.79
N VAL A 346 6.69 12.95 -21.13
CA VAL A 346 5.99 14.17 -21.52
C VAL A 346 6.69 15.41 -20.95
N ARG A 347 6.93 15.43 -19.63
CA ARG A 347 7.54 16.58 -18.93
C ARG A 347 9.06 16.49 -18.78
N ARG A 348 9.65 15.30 -18.96
CA ARG A 348 11.10 15.05 -18.91
C ARG A 348 11.73 15.54 -17.60
N GLY A 349 11.13 15.16 -16.47
CA GLY A 349 11.60 15.54 -15.13
C GLY A 349 11.17 16.94 -14.67
N TYR A 350 10.59 17.76 -15.56
CA TYR A 350 10.18 19.11 -15.20
C TYR A 350 8.86 19.14 -14.43
N ILE A 351 8.91 19.63 -13.19
CA ILE A 351 7.73 19.90 -12.36
C ILE A 351 7.88 21.29 -11.73
N GLN A 352 6.95 22.19 -12.05
CA GLN A 352 6.83 23.47 -11.34
C GLN A 352 6.07 23.30 -10.02
N VAL A 353 6.82 23.11 -8.93
CA VAL A 353 6.27 22.78 -7.60
C VAL A 353 5.28 23.82 -7.09
N GLU A 354 5.54 25.12 -7.28
CA GLU A 354 4.67 26.20 -6.78
C GLU A 354 3.26 26.13 -7.37
N ASP A 355 3.15 25.78 -8.66
CA ASP A 355 1.87 25.73 -9.36
C ASP A 355 1.07 24.46 -9.04
N LEU A 356 1.69 23.41 -8.49
CA LEU A 356 0.96 22.24 -7.97
C LEU A 356 0.06 22.59 -6.78
N TYR A 357 0.42 23.63 -6.02
CA TYR A 357 -0.35 24.12 -4.87
C TYR A 357 -1.13 25.40 -5.20
N SER A 358 -1.39 25.66 -6.49
CA SER A 358 -2.06 26.86 -6.97
C SER A 358 -3.40 26.55 -7.64
N GLY A 359 -4.46 27.25 -7.23
CA GLY A 359 -5.79 27.19 -7.86
C GLY A 359 -5.98 28.20 -8.98
N ARG A 360 -4.90 28.81 -9.48
CA ARG A 360 -4.95 29.82 -10.53
C ARG A 360 -5.46 29.20 -11.83
N ARG A 361 -6.46 29.83 -12.45
CA ARG A 361 -7.02 29.37 -13.73
C ARG A 361 -6.01 29.40 -14.88
N SER A 362 -5.01 30.28 -14.79
CA SER A 362 -3.89 30.38 -15.74
C SER A 362 -2.75 29.41 -15.44
N GLY A 363 -2.83 28.64 -14.34
CA GLY A 363 -1.77 27.70 -13.96
C GLY A 363 -1.69 26.51 -14.92
N PRO A 364 -0.50 25.95 -15.14
CA PRO A 364 -0.28 24.85 -16.10
C PRO A 364 -1.04 23.57 -15.73
N TYR A 365 -1.35 23.36 -14.45
CA TYR A 365 -2.06 22.18 -13.95
C TYR A 365 -3.56 22.38 -13.77
N PHE A 366 -4.10 23.57 -14.10
CA PHE A 366 -5.53 23.84 -13.96
C PHE A 366 -6.37 23.17 -15.06
N PHE A 367 -5.82 22.97 -16.26
CA PHE A 367 -6.50 22.31 -17.38
C PHE A 367 -7.96 22.79 -17.57
N THR A 368 -8.89 21.87 -17.84
CA THR A 368 -10.33 22.15 -17.95
C THR A 368 -10.98 22.08 -16.57
N HIS A 369 -10.95 23.18 -15.81
CA HIS A 369 -11.57 23.31 -14.47
C HIS A 369 -11.02 22.34 -13.41
N GLY A 370 -9.71 22.09 -13.43
CA GLY A 370 -9.02 21.16 -12.54
C GLY A 370 -8.99 19.72 -13.06
N ILE A 371 -9.60 19.43 -14.21
CA ILE A 371 -9.69 18.08 -14.78
C ILE A 371 -8.74 17.96 -15.96
N HIS A 372 -7.84 16.97 -15.91
CA HIS A 372 -7.00 16.62 -17.05
C HIS A 372 -7.61 15.46 -17.85
N TRP A 373 -8.47 15.77 -18.82
CA TRP A 373 -9.21 14.75 -19.57
C TRP A 373 -8.30 13.73 -20.29
N ARG A 374 -7.09 14.13 -20.74
CA ARG A 374 -6.14 13.23 -21.42
C ARG A 374 -5.64 12.14 -20.47
N ALA A 375 -5.35 12.50 -19.22
CA ALA A 375 -4.95 11.55 -18.19
C ALA A 375 -6.08 10.56 -17.90
N TYR A 376 -7.32 11.04 -17.76
CA TYR A 376 -8.48 10.16 -17.55
C TYR A 376 -8.77 9.26 -18.75
N ALA A 377 -8.68 9.77 -19.97
CA ALA A 377 -8.84 8.98 -21.19
C ALA A 377 -7.79 7.86 -21.26
N ALA A 378 -6.52 8.18 -20.99
CA ALA A 378 -5.44 7.20 -20.94
C ALA A 378 -5.63 6.15 -19.83
N TYR A 379 -6.06 6.59 -18.65
CA TYR A 379 -6.39 5.72 -17.53
C TYR A 379 -7.51 4.72 -17.89
N VAL A 380 -8.61 5.20 -18.47
CA VAL A 380 -9.72 4.37 -18.90
C VAL A 380 -9.28 3.38 -20.00
N SER A 381 -8.47 3.82 -20.97
CA SER A 381 -7.93 2.93 -22.01
C SER A 381 -7.09 1.79 -21.41
N GLY A 382 -6.28 2.05 -20.38
CA GLY A 382 -5.51 1.03 -19.67
C GLY A 382 -6.38 0.02 -18.90
N ILE A 383 -7.55 0.45 -18.40
CA ILE A 383 -8.51 -0.48 -17.77
C ILE A 383 -9.18 -1.36 -18.83
N LEU A 384 -9.61 -0.75 -19.94
CA LEU A 384 -10.42 -1.42 -20.96
C LEU A 384 -9.74 -2.61 -21.61
N ILE A 385 -8.40 -2.60 -21.74
CA ILE A 385 -7.67 -3.75 -22.31
C ILE A 385 -7.78 -5.02 -21.44
N ASN A 386 -7.96 -4.85 -20.12
CA ASN A 386 -8.01 -5.95 -19.16
C ASN A 386 -9.43 -6.35 -18.75
N ILE A 387 -10.43 -5.51 -19.05
CA ILE A 387 -11.79 -5.69 -18.50
C ILE A 387 -12.46 -6.98 -18.98
N ILE A 388 -12.21 -7.39 -20.22
CA ILE A 388 -12.80 -8.62 -20.78
C ILE A 388 -12.21 -9.84 -20.08
N GLY A 389 -10.88 -9.91 -19.90
CA GLY A 389 -10.27 -11.03 -19.19
C GLY A 389 -10.58 -11.03 -17.69
N PHE A 390 -10.82 -9.86 -17.09
CA PHE A 390 -11.33 -9.75 -15.72
C PHE A 390 -12.71 -10.40 -15.56
N LEU A 391 -13.63 -10.21 -16.51
CA LEU A 391 -14.92 -10.92 -16.50
C LEU A 391 -14.72 -12.45 -16.55
N GLY A 392 -13.72 -12.90 -17.30
CA GLY A 392 -13.25 -14.29 -17.30
C GLY A 392 -12.88 -14.81 -15.91
N ALA A 393 -12.06 -14.04 -15.19
CA ALA A 393 -11.67 -14.35 -13.82
C ALA A 393 -12.87 -14.37 -12.84
N CYS A 394 -13.92 -13.59 -13.10
CA CYS A 394 -15.18 -13.62 -12.36
C CYS A 394 -16.10 -14.81 -12.72
N GLY A 395 -15.67 -15.73 -13.60
CA GLY A 395 -16.41 -16.94 -13.96
C GLY A 395 -17.28 -16.81 -15.22
N TRP A 396 -17.17 -15.72 -15.98
CA TRP A 396 -17.84 -15.58 -17.27
C TRP A 396 -17.03 -16.25 -18.37
N LYS A 397 -17.69 -16.79 -19.38
CA LYS A 397 -16.99 -17.36 -20.55
C LYS A 397 -16.51 -16.22 -21.46
N VAL A 398 -15.21 -16.10 -21.65
CA VAL A 398 -14.59 -15.06 -22.48
C VAL A 398 -13.63 -15.67 -23.50
N PRO A 399 -13.22 -14.93 -24.54
CA PRO A 399 -12.23 -15.43 -25.51
C PRO A 399 -10.89 -15.72 -24.84
N GLU A 400 -10.24 -16.82 -25.21
CA GLU A 400 -8.93 -17.25 -24.65
C GLU A 400 -7.85 -16.16 -24.74
N MET A 401 -7.87 -15.36 -25.83
CA MET A 401 -6.97 -14.21 -25.98
C MET A 401 -7.16 -13.17 -24.87
N ALA A 402 -8.39 -12.91 -24.44
CA ALA A 402 -8.66 -11.96 -23.36
C ALA A 402 -8.16 -12.49 -22.01
N GLU A 403 -8.24 -13.80 -21.77
CA GLU A 403 -7.66 -14.42 -20.57
C GLU A 403 -6.13 -14.32 -20.58
N HIS A 404 -5.50 -14.53 -21.72
CA HIS A 404 -4.05 -14.36 -21.86
C HIS A 404 -3.59 -12.92 -21.65
N ILE A 405 -4.31 -11.93 -22.18
CA ILE A 405 -4.03 -10.51 -21.91
C ILE A 405 -4.15 -10.22 -20.42
N TYR A 406 -5.18 -10.74 -19.76
CA TYR A 406 -5.38 -10.56 -18.33
C TYR A 406 -4.32 -11.26 -17.46
N ASN A 407 -3.74 -12.36 -17.95
CA ASN A 407 -2.57 -12.97 -17.31
C ASN A 407 -1.33 -12.05 -17.35
N PHE A 408 -1.34 -10.97 -18.12
CA PHE A 408 -0.35 -9.89 -18.15
C PHE A 408 -0.92 -8.55 -17.65
N ASN A 409 -1.97 -8.58 -16.83
CA ASN A 409 -2.81 -7.41 -16.53
C ASN A 409 -2.03 -6.13 -16.18
N PHE A 410 -1.00 -6.24 -15.35
CA PHE A 410 -0.23 -5.09 -14.87
C PHE A 410 0.49 -4.40 -16.03
N PHE A 411 1.24 -5.15 -16.83
CA PHE A 411 1.94 -4.57 -17.98
C PHE A 411 0.98 -4.14 -19.09
N GLY A 412 -0.10 -4.89 -19.31
CA GLY A 412 -1.14 -4.52 -20.27
C GLY A 412 -1.76 -3.17 -19.95
N GLY A 413 -2.17 -2.96 -18.70
CA GLY A 413 -2.76 -1.68 -18.24
C GLY A 413 -1.74 -0.54 -18.28
N PHE A 414 -0.54 -0.78 -17.77
CA PHE A 414 0.55 0.19 -17.72
C PHE A 414 0.96 0.69 -19.11
N ILE A 415 1.23 -0.22 -20.05
CA ILE A 415 1.72 0.12 -21.38
C ILE A 415 0.64 0.86 -22.17
N VAL A 416 -0.60 0.35 -22.15
CA VAL A 416 -1.71 0.97 -22.90
C VAL A 416 -2.02 2.36 -22.36
N SER A 417 -2.05 2.56 -21.04
CA SER A 417 -2.29 3.89 -20.48
C SER A 417 -1.14 4.85 -20.75
N ALA A 418 0.12 4.42 -20.60
CA ALA A 418 1.30 5.23 -20.92
C ALA A 418 1.33 5.66 -22.39
N LEU A 419 1.16 4.72 -23.33
CA LEU A 419 1.16 5.02 -24.76
C LEU A 419 0.00 5.92 -25.18
N THR A 420 -1.19 5.69 -24.63
CA THR A 420 -2.36 6.54 -24.89
C THR A 420 -2.09 7.96 -24.40
N TYR A 421 -1.58 8.12 -23.17
CA TYR A 421 -1.27 9.42 -22.60
C TYR A 421 -0.21 10.16 -23.42
N TRP A 422 0.89 9.49 -23.73
CA TRP A 422 1.96 10.03 -24.55
C TRP A 422 1.46 10.52 -25.91
N THR A 423 0.63 9.71 -26.58
CA THR A 423 0.07 10.03 -27.90
C THR A 423 -0.86 11.25 -27.81
N LEU A 424 -1.76 11.29 -26.81
CA LEU A 424 -2.67 12.42 -26.62
C LEU A 424 -1.92 13.73 -26.32
N CYS A 425 -0.85 13.67 -25.51
CA CYS A 425 0.00 14.82 -25.21
C CYS A 425 0.89 15.22 -26.40
N ARG A 426 1.25 14.30 -27.30
CA ARG A 426 1.95 14.63 -28.55
C ARG A 426 1.06 15.31 -29.57
N VAL A 427 -0.17 14.81 -29.74
CA VAL A 427 -1.15 15.39 -30.67
C VAL A 427 -1.66 16.74 -30.15
N SER A 428 -1.83 16.85 -28.84
CA SER A 428 -2.31 18.07 -28.20
C SER A 428 -1.43 18.40 -26.99
N PRO A 429 -0.35 19.19 -27.22
CA PRO A 429 0.62 19.54 -26.19
C PRO A 429 0.00 20.17 -24.94
N ILE A 430 0.58 19.84 -23.80
CA ILE A 430 0.18 20.37 -22.49
C ILE A 430 1.22 21.39 -22.00
N PRO A 431 0.83 22.39 -21.19
CA PRO A 431 1.75 23.39 -20.66
C PRO A 431 2.72 22.80 -19.63
N ALA A 432 3.78 23.55 -19.30
CA ALA A 432 4.85 23.14 -18.38
C ALA A 432 5.52 21.81 -18.77
N CYS A 433 5.94 21.70 -20.04
CA CYS A 433 6.80 20.62 -20.52
C CYS A 433 8.18 21.18 -20.88
N ALA A 434 9.24 20.44 -20.58
CA ALA A 434 10.58 20.77 -21.00
C ALA A 434 10.95 20.05 -22.31
N ASN A 435 11.74 20.71 -23.15
CA ASN A 435 12.32 20.09 -24.36
C ASN A 435 13.51 19.19 -24.03
N GLU A 436 14.11 19.33 -22.86
CA GLU A 436 15.24 18.53 -22.37
C GLU A 436 14.95 18.01 -20.96
N TRP A 437 15.76 17.07 -20.47
CA TRP A 437 15.61 16.57 -19.11
C TRP A 437 15.93 17.68 -18.10
N LEU A 438 14.93 18.10 -17.32
CA LEU A 438 15.06 19.20 -16.36
C LEU A 438 14.45 18.83 -15.01
N GLU A 439 15.14 17.93 -14.31
CA GLU A 439 14.83 17.60 -12.91
C GLU A 439 15.47 18.65 -12.00
N VAL A 440 14.64 19.40 -11.27
CA VAL A 440 15.12 20.48 -10.38
C VAL A 440 15.88 19.86 -9.21
N GLU A 441 17.15 20.21 -9.03
CA GLU A 441 17.91 19.88 -7.83
C GLU A 441 17.24 20.55 -6.61
N THR A 442 16.84 19.73 -5.63
CA THR A 442 16.12 20.13 -4.41
C THR A 442 16.87 21.07 -3.45
N ASP A 443 17.93 21.72 -3.89
CA ASP A 443 18.64 22.74 -3.14
C ASP A 443 18.26 24.10 -3.71
N GLY A 444 17.49 24.88 -2.96
CA GLY A 444 17.00 26.22 -3.32
C GLY A 444 18.08 27.29 -3.54
N SER A 445 19.26 26.93 -4.05
CA SER A 445 20.40 27.82 -4.30
C SER A 445 20.66 28.12 -5.78
N LYS A 446 19.93 27.52 -6.73
CA LYS A 446 20.03 27.88 -8.16
C LYS A 446 18.67 27.93 -8.86
N GLY A 447 17.79 28.78 -8.34
CA GLY A 447 16.60 29.22 -9.08
C GLY A 447 17.00 30.13 -10.25
N GLY A 448 17.53 29.55 -11.33
CA GLY A 448 17.44 30.18 -12.64
C GLY A 448 15.97 30.19 -13.02
N ARG A 449 15.31 31.36 -12.86
CA ARG A 449 13.94 31.55 -13.29
C ARG A 449 13.93 31.31 -14.81
N ALA A 450 13.20 30.31 -15.27
CA ALA A 450 13.04 30.01 -16.69
C ALA A 450 12.21 31.08 -17.46
N TYR A 451 12.17 32.32 -16.96
CA TYR A 451 11.64 33.49 -17.66
C TYR A 451 12.75 34.30 -18.36
N ASP A 452 14.03 33.95 -18.18
CA ASP A 452 15.15 34.74 -18.73
C ASP A 452 15.59 34.33 -20.15
N VAL A 453 14.79 33.55 -20.90
CA VAL A 453 15.16 33.09 -22.26
C VAL A 453 14.54 33.96 -23.39
N GLU A 454 13.78 35.02 -23.08
CA GLU A 454 13.10 35.83 -24.11
C GLU A 454 13.30 37.35 -24.01
N ASN A 455 14.45 37.86 -23.55
CA ASN A 455 14.71 39.31 -23.57
C ASN A 455 16.09 39.75 -24.06
N SER A 456 16.77 38.94 -24.88
CA SER A 456 18.07 39.32 -25.47
C SER A 456 18.06 39.27 -27.00
N SER A 457 17.23 40.08 -27.66
CA SER A 457 17.43 40.38 -29.08
C SER A 457 16.75 41.65 -29.63
N ASP A 458 16.45 42.67 -28.81
CA ASP A 458 15.85 43.93 -29.32
C ASP A 458 16.52 45.19 -28.75
N THR A 459 17.85 45.25 -28.82
CA THR A 459 18.59 46.52 -28.75
C THR A 459 19.89 46.39 -29.50
N GLU A 460 19.84 46.63 -30.82
CA GLU A 460 20.92 47.22 -31.63
C GLU A 460 20.45 47.31 -33.08
N ARG A 461 19.75 48.42 -33.38
CA ARG A 461 19.67 49.00 -34.72
C ARG A 461 19.20 50.46 -34.57
N ASP A 462 20.18 51.35 -34.40
CA ASP A 462 20.23 52.70 -34.95
C ASP A 462 21.65 52.94 -35.47
#